data_AF-A0A1J3FWU7-F1
#
_entry.id   AF-A0A1J3FWU7-F1
#
_cell.length_a   1.000
_cell.length_b   1.000
_cell.length_c   1.000
_cell.angle_alpha   90.00
_cell.angle_beta   90.00
_cell.angle_gamma   90.00
#
_symmetry.space_group_name_H-M   'P 1'
#
loop_
_entity.id
_entity.type
_entity.pdbx_description
1 polymer ?
#
loop_
_entity_poly.entity_id
_entity_poly.type
_entity_poly.pdbx_seq_one_letter_code
_entity_poly.pdbx_strand_id
1 'polypeptide(L)'
;MWEARASAAAGVVDGKIYVLGGCEEGKARIYGEVFDPETQTWDALPMPGLDEKCLRFPMVYESAVVMTMEEKKKDLALSGTAEGLMYNPSEGILKRGNFDLCGKRRGWQVIENVIYSCETGGRILWCEATEMERRTNKGMKWGEVMGLEDLRKTLCASKLVSYGWGVSDHWEFFEWERAREGLLKAHVDDVYPGHKLSSSGPNLLLFWDVLGPHKLEIFCAEISLQRRKETGQIWGNLVWSEAVMTLDPPVMTLKPSHHQRCKVLYSLSLDL
;
A
#
# COMPACT_ATOMS: atom_id res chain seq x y z
N MET A 1 -7.33 -24.16 13.59
CA MET A 1 -6.34 -23.43 14.42
C MET A 1 -5.97 -22.21 13.61
N TRP A 2 -6.27 -21.03 14.13
CA TRP A 2 -6.01 -19.74 13.47
C TRP A 2 -4.55 -19.35 13.67
N GLU A 3 -3.96 -18.66 12.70
CA GLU A 3 -2.53 -18.32 12.73
C GLU A 3 -2.32 -16.85 13.06
N ALA A 4 -1.40 -16.55 13.97
CA ALA A 4 -0.94 -15.19 14.18
C ALA A 4 -0.14 -14.74 12.95
N ARG A 5 -0.51 -13.60 12.37
CA ARG A 5 0.04 -13.07 11.13
C ARG A 5 0.69 -11.71 11.33
N ALA A 6 1.79 -11.48 10.62
CA ALA A 6 2.48 -10.20 10.56
C ALA A 6 2.84 -9.90 9.10
N SER A 7 2.73 -8.64 8.68
CA SER A 7 2.90 -8.24 7.26
C SER A 7 1.92 -8.96 6.32
N ALA A 8 0.68 -9.12 6.78
CA ALA A 8 -0.43 -9.61 5.97
C ALA A 8 -1.18 -8.43 5.33
N ALA A 9 -1.76 -8.71 4.17
CA ALA A 9 -2.67 -7.82 3.49
C ALA A 9 -4.11 -8.07 3.96
N ALA A 10 -4.92 -7.01 4.03
CA ALA A 10 -6.33 -7.12 4.30
C ALA A 10 -7.15 -6.36 3.26
N GLY A 11 -8.27 -6.94 2.82
CA GLY A 11 -9.19 -6.28 1.90
C GLY A 11 -10.62 -6.81 2.02
N VAL A 12 -11.58 -5.95 1.70
CA VAL A 12 -13.01 -6.28 1.77
C VAL A 12 -13.52 -6.65 0.38
N VAL A 13 -14.04 -7.86 0.23
CA VAL A 13 -14.71 -8.31 -0.99
C VAL A 13 -16.08 -8.86 -0.62
N ASP A 14 -17.11 -8.31 -1.25
CA ASP A 14 -18.52 -8.73 -1.09
C ASP A 14 -18.96 -8.89 0.37
N GLY A 15 -18.59 -7.91 1.21
CA GLY A 15 -18.96 -7.85 2.63
C GLY A 15 -18.06 -8.66 3.56
N LYS A 16 -17.13 -9.46 3.03
CA LYS A 16 -16.21 -10.29 3.81
C LYS A 16 -14.81 -9.69 3.87
N ILE A 17 -14.11 -9.89 4.99
CA ILE A 17 -12.75 -9.38 5.21
C ILE A 17 -11.77 -10.52 4.95
N TYR A 18 -10.96 -10.38 3.91
CA TYR A 18 -9.91 -11.34 3.56
C TYR A 18 -8.58 -10.86 4.13
N VAL A 19 -7.87 -11.76 4.79
CA VAL A 19 -6.52 -11.53 5.33
C VAL A 19 -5.57 -12.53 4.70
N LEU A 20 -4.65 -12.05 3.86
CA LEU A 20 -3.83 -12.88 2.98
C LEU A 20 -2.33 -12.67 3.24
N GLY A 21 -1.56 -13.76 3.25
CA GLY A 21 -0.12 -13.76 3.44
C GLY A 21 0.31 -13.54 4.90
N GLY A 22 1.52 -13.01 5.07
CA GLY A 22 2.06 -12.55 6.35
C GLY A 22 2.16 -13.61 7.44
N CYS A 23 3.14 -14.50 7.36
CA CYS A 23 3.40 -15.52 8.40
C CYS A 23 4.90 -15.67 8.62
N GLU A 24 5.30 -16.13 9.81
CA GLU A 24 6.68 -16.52 10.08
C GLU A 24 7.13 -17.63 9.13
N GLU A 25 8.40 -17.54 8.70
CA GLU A 25 8.99 -18.42 7.69
C GLU A 25 8.79 -19.91 8.03
N GLY A 26 8.25 -20.67 7.07
CA GLY A 26 8.11 -22.13 7.16
C GLY A 26 7.00 -22.64 8.09
N LYS A 27 6.16 -21.77 8.68
CA LYS A 27 5.10 -22.18 9.61
C LYS A 27 3.67 -22.07 9.05
N ALA A 28 3.47 -21.39 7.93
CA ALA A 28 2.14 -21.15 7.37
C ALA A 28 1.49 -22.45 6.88
N ARG A 29 0.39 -22.88 7.53
CA ARG A 29 -0.40 -24.04 7.09
C ARG A 29 -1.50 -23.62 6.11
N ILE A 30 -1.87 -22.34 6.12
CA ILE A 30 -2.90 -21.73 5.27
C ILE A 30 -2.39 -20.38 4.76
N TYR A 31 -2.77 -20.02 3.54
CA TYR A 31 -2.26 -18.79 2.91
C TYR A 31 -2.92 -17.54 3.49
N GLY A 32 -4.15 -17.68 3.95
CA GLY A 32 -4.90 -16.61 4.58
C GLY A 32 -6.16 -17.12 5.25
N GLU A 33 -6.95 -16.18 5.73
CA GLU A 33 -8.21 -16.41 6.42
C GLU A 33 -9.23 -15.37 5.92
N VAL A 34 -10.51 -15.74 5.90
CA VAL A 34 -11.60 -14.82 5.60
C VAL A 34 -12.52 -14.74 6.81
N PHE A 35 -12.87 -13.52 7.21
CA PHE A 35 -13.85 -13.24 8.22
C PHE A 35 -15.16 -12.83 7.58
N ASP A 36 -16.24 -13.46 7.99
CA ASP A 36 -17.60 -13.13 7.61
C ASP A 36 -18.28 -12.39 8.79
N PRO A 37 -18.50 -11.06 8.66
CA PRO A 37 -19.13 -10.29 9.73
C PRO A 37 -20.58 -10.68 10.05
N GLU A 38 -21.31 -11.27 9.09
CA GLU A 38 -22.71 -11.68 9.28
C GLU A 38 -22.82 -12.89 10.20
N THR A 39 -21.94 -13.86 9.98
CA THR A 39 -21.92 -15.12 10.76
C THR A 39 -20.93 -15.07 11.93
N GLN A 40 -20.08 -14.04 11.98
CA GLN A 40 -18.98 -13.87 12.94
C GLN A 40 -18.02 -15.06 12.95
N THR A 41 -17.82 -15.70 11.80
CA THR A 41 -16.90 -16.83 11.66
C THR A 41 -15.69 -16.47 10.83
N TRP A 42 -14.60 -17.17 11.12
CA TRP A 42 -13.43 -17.22 10.28
C TRP A 42 -13.46 -18.51 9.47
N ASP A 43 -13.00 -18.46 8.23
CA ASP A 43 -12.74 -19.62 7.38
C ASP A 43 -11.31 -19.58 6.85
N ALA A 44 -10.69 -20.76 6.76
CA ALA A 44 -9.32 -20.89 6.30
C ALA A 44 -9.24 -20.85 4.76
N LEU A 45 -8.29 -20.08 4.22
CA LEU A 45 -7.97 -20.05 2.80
C LEU A 45 -6.77 -20.97 2.56
N PRO A 46 -6.96 -22.14 1.93
CA PRO A 46 -5.92 -23.15 1.82
C PRO A 46 -4.71 -22.61 1.03
N MET A 47 -3.54 -23.21 1.29
CA MET A 47 -2.34 -22.90 0.52
C MET A 47 -2.61 -23.17 -0.97
N PRO A 48 -2.42 -22.18 -1.85
CA PRO A 48 -2.60 -22.37 -3.27
C PRO A 48 -1.47 -23.25 -3.81
N GLY A 49 -1.76 -24.04 -4.84
CA GLY A 49 -0.80 -24.92 -5.51
C GLY A 49 0.27 -24.19 -6.35
N LEU A 50 0.75 -23.04 -5.87
CA LEU A 50 1.85 -22.29 -6.46
C LEU A 50 3.19 -22.92 -6.05
N ASP A 51 4.24 -22.69 -6.85
CA ASP A 51 5.61 -23.14 -6.57
C ASP A 51 6.03 -22.74 -5.13
N GLU A 52 6.68 -23.65 -4.41
CA GLU A 52 7.20 -23.42 -3.04
C GLU A 52 8.01 -22.12 -2.95
N LYS A 53 8.67 -21.70 -4.04
CA LYS A 53 9.38 -20.41 -4.12
C LYS A 53 8.51 -19.19 -3.86
N CYS A 54 7.27 -19.16 -4.37
CA CYS A 54 6.33 -18.06 -4.16
C CYS A 54 5.82 -17.99 -2.72
N LEU A 55 5.90 -19.13 -2.00
CA LEU A 55 5.37 -19.31 -0.66
C LEU A 55 6.46 -19.21 0.42
N ARG A 56 7.75 -19.22 0.03
CA ARG A 56 8.89 -19.08 0.94
C ARG A 56 9.00 -17.70 1.57
N PHE A 57 8.47 -16.66 0.92
CA PHE A 57 8.44 -15.29 1.45
C PHE A 57 7.04 -14.68 1.26
N PRO A 58 6.04 -15.07 2.07
CA PRO A 58 4.65 -14.64 1.92
C PRO A 58 4.43 -13.20 2.41
N MET A 59 5.46 -12.34 2.35
CA MET A 59 5.35 -10.94 2.77
C MET A 59 4.53 -10.18 1.74
N VAL A 60 3.36 -9.74 2.18
CA VAL A 60 2.52 -8.84 1.40
C VAL A 60 2.70 -7.45 1.99
N TYR A 61 3.22 -6.54 1.19
CA TYR A 61 3.44 -5.15 1.62
C TYR A 61 2.19 -4.31 1.40
N GLU A 62 1.44 -4.62 0.35
CA GLU A 62 0.28 -3.85 -0.07
C GLU A 62 -0.79 -4.80 -0.62
N SER A 63 -2.05 -4.43 -0.42
CA SER A 63 -3.17 -5.05 -1.11
C SER A 63 -4.15 -4.03 -1.59
N ALA A 64 -4.78 -4.33 -2.72
CA ALA A 64 -5.87 -3.56 -3.26
C ALA A 64 -6.95 -4.49 -3.81
N VAL A 65 -8.21 -4.09 -3.69
CA VAL A 65 -9.32 -4.77 -4.36
C VAL A 65 -9.43 -4.19 -5.76
N VAL A 66 -9.36 -5.03 -6.79
CA VAL A 66 -9.43 -4.65 -8.20
C VAL A 66 -10.57 -5.39 -8.89
N MET A 67 -11.11 -4.81 -9.96
CA MET A 67 -12.13 -5.46 -10.78
C MET A 67 -11.49 -6.10 -12.01
N THR A 68 -11.77 -7.38 -12.23
CA THR A 68 -11.26 -8.12 -13.38
C THR A 68 -12.05 -7.82 -14.66
N MET A 69 -11.36 -7.90 -15.80
CA MET A 69 -11.94 -7.57 -17.10
C MET A 69 -12.90 -8.63 -17.64
N GLU A 70 -12.58 -9.91 -17.42
CA GLU A 70 -13.31 -11.03 -18.05
C GLU A 70 -14.66 -11.31 -17.41
N GLU A 71 -14.83 -11.02 -16.11
CA GLU A 71 -16.03 -11.45 -15.38
C GLU A 71 -16.68 -10.37 -14.51
N LYS A 72 -16.15 -9.12 -14.52
CA LYS A 72 -16.55 -8.06 -13.56
C LYS A 72 -16.57 -8.58 -12.11
N LYS A 73 -15.63 -9.46 -11.76
CA LYS A 73 -15.47 -9.98 -10.41
C LYS A 73 -14.43 -9.16 -9.66
N LYS A 74 -14.58 -9.08 -8.34
CA LYS A 74 -13.60 -8.44 -7.45
C LYS A 74 -12.51 -9.44 -7.11
N ASP A 75 -11.29 -9.14 -7.50
CA ASP A 75 -10.10 -9.88 -7.10
C ASP A 75 -9.27 -9.03 -6.14
N LEU A 76 -8.56 -9.69 -5.23
CA LEU A 76 -7.60 -9.05 -4.34
C LEU A 76 -6.23 -9.08 -5.01
N ALA A 77 -5.78 -7.93 -5.48
CA ALA A 77 -4.42 -7.70 -5.92
C ALA A 77 -3.50 -7.53 -4.71
N LEU A 78 -2.43 -8.32 -4.68
CA LEU A 78 -1.43 -8.32 -3.61
C LEU A 78 -0.07 -7.96 -4.21
N SER A 79 0.65 -7.04 -3.58
CA SER A 79 2.01 -6.68 -3.93
C SER A 79 2.97 -7.07 -2.82
N GLY A 80 4.00 -7.87 -3.15
CA GLY A 80 4.94 -8.45 -2.19
C GLY A 80 6.37 -8.53 -2.72
N THR A 81 7.22 -9.29 -2.04
CA THR A 81 8.62 -9.53 -2.46
C THR A 81 8.66 -10.33 -3.76
N ALA A 82 8.82 -9.62 -4.88
CA ALA A 82 9.16 -10.10 -6.22
C ALA A 82 8.03 -10.55 -7.16
N GLU A 83 6.79 -10.76 -6.69
CA GLU A 83 5.67 -11.14 -7.57
C GLU A 83 4.37 -10.50 -7.10
N GLY A 84 3.58 -9.99 -8.05
CA GLY A 84 2.21 -9.59 -7.77
C GLY A 84 1.30 -10.80 -7.87
N LEU A 85 0.39 -10.92 -6.93
CA LEU A 85 -0.54 -12.03 -6.82
C LEU A 85 -1.97 -11.49 -6.94
N MET A 86 -2.87 -12.30 -7.47
CA MET A 86 -4.29 -11.98 -7.56
C MET A 86 -5.08 -13.12 -6.95
N TYR A 87 -5.81 -12.85 -5.90
CA TYR A 87 -6.70 -13.81 -5.27
C TYR A 87 -8.12 -13.58 -5.73
N ASN A 88 -8.73 -14.59 -6.33
CA ASN A 88 -10.13 -14.58 -6.72
C ASN A 88 -10.98 -15.24 -5.61
N PRO A 89 -11.79 -14.47 -4.87
CA PRO A 89 -12.58 -15.02 -3.77
C PRO A 89 -13.72 -15.94 -4.20
N SER A 90 -14.25 -15.74 -5.42
CA SER A 90 -15.36 -16.56 -5.93
C SER A 90 -14.93 -17.98 -6.30
N GLU A 91 -13.69 -18.14 -6.77
CA GLU A 91 -13.11 -19.42 -7.14
C GLU A 91 -12.23 -20.00 -6.02
N GLY A 92 -11.81 -19.17 -5.06
CA GLY A 92 -10.83 -19.54 -4.05
C GLY A 92 -9.42 -19.75 -4.61
N ILE A 93 -9.11 -19.15 -5.77
CA ILE A 93 -7.86 -19.40 -6.52
C ILE A 93 -6.93 -18.20 -6.39
N LEU A 94 -5.67 -18.46 -5.99
CA LEU A 94 -4.58 -17.50 -6.10
C LEU A 94 -3.85 -17.70 -7.42
N LYS A 95 -3.78 -16.66 -8.25
CA LYS A 95 -3.10 -16.64 -9.54
C LYS A 95 -1.94 -15.65 -9.47
N ARG A 96 -0.88 -15.93 -10.22
CA ARG A 96 0.23 -14.97 -10.38
C ARG A 96 -0.20 -13.85 -11.34
N GLY A 97 -0.08 -12.60 -10.89
CA GLY A 97 -0.32 -11.39 -11.68
C GLY A 97 0.99 -10.78 -12.23
N ASN A 98 0.86 -9.58 -12.76
CA ASN A 98 1.98 -8.67 -13.01
C ASN A 98 2.46 -8.05 -11.68
N PHE A 99 3.59 -7.36 -11.70
CA PHE A 99 4.24 -6.87 -10.48
C PHE A 99 4.79 -5.45 -10.65
N ASP A 100 4.96 -4.76 -9.52
CA ASP A 100 5.67 -3.49 -9.50
C ASP A 100 7.18 -3.71 -9.41
N LEU A 101 7.93 -3.24 -10.43
CA LEU A 101 9.39 -3.25 -10.43
C LEU A 101 10.00 -2.28 -9.41
N CYS A 102 9.28 -1.23 -9.03
CA CYS A 102 9.78 -0.24 -8.09
C CYS A 102 9.44 -0.67 -6.66
N GLY A 103 10.36 -1.37 -5.99
CA GLY A 103 10.17 -1.83 -4.61
C GLY A 103 9.97 -0.73 -3.55
N LYS A 104 9.96 0.55 -3.93
CA LYS A 104 9.82 1.72 -3.05
C LYS A 104 8.39 2.30 -2.99
N ARG A 105 7.48 1.85 -3.86
CA ARG A 105 6.08 2.35 -3.87
C ARG A 105 5.24 1.73 -2.78
N ARG A 106 4.34 2.51 -2.18
CA ARG A 106 3.51 2.10 -1.03
C ARG A 106 2.12 2.74 -1.09
N GLY A 107 1.22 2.30 -0.24
CA GLY A 107 -0.13 2.84 -0.08
C GLY A 107 -0.99 2.67 -1.32
N TRP A 108 -1.15 1.43 -1.79
CA TRP A 108 -2.03 1.16 -2.94
C TRP A 108 -3.47 1.53 -2.60
N GLN A 109 -4.08 2.41 -3.40
CA GLN A 109 -5.49 2.79 -3.28
C GLN A 109 -6.17 2.67 -4.63
N VAL A 110 -7.35 2.03 -4.69
CA VAL A 110 -8.08 1.87 -5.94
C VAL A 110 -9.29 2.79 -5.99
N ILE A 111 -9.39 3.56 -7.08
CA ILE A 111 -10.54 4.41 -7.40
C ILE A 111 -10.89 4.14 -8.87
N GLU A 112 -12.15 3.82 -9.16
CA GLU A 112 -12.63 3.55 -10.53
C GLU A 112 -11.75 2.56 -11.34
N ASN A 113 -11.26 1.50 -10.69
CA ASN A 113 -10.38 0.48 -11.27
C ASN A 113 -8.99 0.99 -11.73
N VAL A 114 -8.56 2.12 -11.17
CA VAL A 114 -7.19 2.64 -11.29
C VAL A 114 -6.51 2.51 -9.94
N ILE A 115 -5.32 1.91 -9.92
CA ILE A 115 -4.47 1.79 -8.72
C ILE A 115 -3.63 3.05 -8.61
N TYR A 116 -3.74 3.75 -7.49
CA TYR A 116 -2.91 4.88 -7.09
C TYR A 116 -1.89 4.44 -6.06
N SER A 117 -0.70 5.02 -6.09
CA SER A 117 0.35 4.69 -5.13
C SER A 117 1.29 5.86 -4.87
N CYS A 118 1.80 5.93 -3.65
CA CYS A 118 2.83 6.88 -3.24
C CYS A 118 4.20 6.43 -3.72
N GLU A 119 5.05 7.39 -4.10
CA GLU A 119 6.46 7.15 -4.33
C GLU A 119 7.34 8.11 -3.51
N THR A 120 8.50 7.60 -3.11
CA THR A 120 9.57 8.38 -2.50
C THR A 120 9.90 9.59 -3.37
N GLY A 121 9.94 10.78 -2.76
CA GLY A 121 10.05 12.06 -3.49
C GLY A 121 8.74 12.83 -3.63
N GLY A 122 7.66 12.37 -2.98
CA GLY A 122 6.40 13.09 -2.87
C GLY A 122 5.52 13.02 -4.11
N ARG A 123 5.74 12.01 -4.97
CA ARG A 123 4.94 11.82 -6.19
C ARG A 123 3.78 10.87 -5.94
N ILE A 124 2.65 11.17 -6.56
CA ILE A 124 1.50 10.28 -6.64
C ILE A 124 1.46 9.68 -8.04
N LEU A 125 1.42 8.36 -8.09
CA LEU A 125 1.43 7.60 -9.33
C LEU A 125 0.11 6.87 -9.51
N TRP A 126 -0.19 6.49 -10.75
CA TRP A 126 -1.37 5.73 -11.11
C TRP A 126 -1.03 4.62 -12.12
N CYS A 127 -1.79 3.54 -12.08
CA CYS A 127 -1.68 2.40 -12.97
C CYS A 127 -3.07 1.82 -13.24
N GLU A 128 -3.34 1.40 -14.47
CA GLU A 128 -4.58 0.66 -14.75
C GLU A 128 -4.58 -0.66 -13.99
N ALA A 129 -5.66 -0.98 -13.27
CA ALA A 129 -5.73 -2.26 -12.57
C ALA A 129 -5.59 -3.46 -13.52
N THR A 130 -6.01 -3.30 -14.78
CA THR A 130 -5.85 -4.32 -15.84
C THR A 130 -4.38 -4.69 -16.14
N GLU A 131 -3.43 -3.82 -15.78
CA GLU A 131 -2.01 -4.16 -15.90
C GLU A 131 -1.62 -5.29 -14.94
N MET A 132 -2.36 -5.54 -13.85
CA MET A 132 -2.17 -6.70 -12.97
C MET A 132 -2.45 -8.03 -13.66
N GLU A 133 -3.38 -8.08 -14.62
CA GLU A 133 -3.69 -9.30 -15.38
C GLU A 133 -2.65 -9.57 -16.47
N ARG A 134 -2.04 -8.51 -17.01
CA ARG A 134 -1.09 -8.57 -18.13
C ARG A 134 0.31 -8.95 -17.66
N ARG A 135 0.62 -10.25 -17.69
CA ARG A 135 1.98 -10.71 -17.39
C ARG A 135 2.99 -10.18 -18.42
N THR A 136 3.91 -9.35 -17.96
CA THR A 136 5.04 -8.88 -18.76
C THR A 136 6.35 -8.99 -17.98
N ASN A 137 7.48 -9.04 -18.67
CA ASN A 137 8.80 -8.92 -18.06
C ASN A 137 9.17 -7.46 -17.70
N LYS A 138 8.33 -6.49 -18.07
CA LYS A 138 8.56 -5.06 -17.86
C LYS A 138 7.82 -4.50 -16.64
N GLY A 139 7.12 -5.35 -15.89
CA GLY A 139 6.29 -4.95 -14.75
C GLY A 139 5.05 -4.15 -15.17
N MET A 140 4.35 -3.61 -14.17
CA MET A 140 3.22 -2.71 -14.34
C MET A 140 3.66 -1.35 -14.89
N LYS A 141 2.85 -0.77 -15.78
CA LYS A 141 3.10 0.58 -16.31
C LYS A 141 2.46 1.64 -15.42
N TRP A 142 3.31 2.48 -14.84
CA TRP A 142 2.89 3.58 -13.98
C TRP A 142 3.01 4.93 -14.70
N GLY A 143 1.99 5.79 -14.52
CA GLY A 143 2.01 7.20 -14.87
C GLY A 143 2.04 8.08 -13.62
N GLU A 144 2.50 9.32 -13.75
CA GLU A 144 2.40 10.33 -12.68
C GLU A 144 1.04 11.02 -12.72
N VAL A 145 0.48 11.32 -11.55
CA VAL A 145 -0.70 12.18 -11.42
C VAL A 145 -0.20 13.63 -11.50
N MET A 146 -0.58 14.33 -12.57
CA MET A 146 -0.14 15.70 -12.84
C MET A 146 -0.94 16.73 -12.03
N GLY A 147 -0.43 17.95 -11.86
CA GLY A 147 -1.17 19.05 -11.21
C GLY A 147 -1.04 19.09 -9.68
N LEU A 148 -0.20 18.24 -9.10
CA LEU A 148 0.05 18.14 -7.66
C LEU A 148 1.48 18.58 -7.27
N GLU A 149 2.16 19.31 -8.16
CA GLU A 149 3.57 19.68 -8.01
C GLU A 149 3.82 20.53 -6.75
N ASP A 150 2.87 21.38 -6.36
CA ASP A 150 2.96 22.25 -5.18
C ASP A 150 3.00 21.46 -3.87
N LEU A 151 2.37 20.27 -3.82
CA LEU A 151 2.39 19.40 -2.64
C LEU A 151 3.68 18.59 -2.52
N ARG A 152 4.43 18.43 -3.62
CA ARG A 152 5.56 17.49 -3.70
C ARG A 152 6.59 17.67 -2.59
N LYS A 153 6.93 18.93 -2.27
CA LYS A 153 7.94 19.23 -1.24
C LYS A 153 7.47 18.78 0.15
N THR A 154 6.22 19.06 0.51
CA THR A 154 5.67 18.68 1.81
C THR A 154 5.48 17.16 1.92
N LEU A 155 5.02 16.51 0.85
CA LEU A 155 4.87 15.05 0.80
C LEU A 155 6.20 14.29 0.85
N CYS A 156 7.27 14.88 0.28
CA CYS A 156 8.63 14.34 0.36
C CYS A 156 9.20 14.44 1.78
N ALA A 157 8.87 15.51 2.51
CA ALA A 157 9.30 15.71 3.89
C ALA A 157 8.49 14.89 4.91
N SER A 158 7.26 14.49 4.54
CA SER A 158 6.35 13.70 5.36
C SER A 158 6.99 12.41 5.86
N LYS A 159 6.73 12.09 7.13
CA LYS A 159 7.12 10.87 7.84
C LYS A 159 5.92 10.26 8.61
N LEU A 160 4.69 10.64 8.25
CA LEU A 160 3.43 10.20 8.86
C LEU A 160 3.22 8.68 8.84
N VAL A 161 3.65 8.02 7.78
CA VAL A 161 3.66 6.55 7.68
C VAL A 161 5.02 6.05 8.15
N SER A 162 5.01 5.18 9.16
CA SER A 162 6.20 4.47 9.62
C SER A 162 6.07 3.00 9.30
N TYR A 163 7.02 2.49 8.52
CA TYR A 163 7.09 1.09 8.10
C TYR A 163 7.85 0.19 9.11
N GLY A 164 8.12 0.69 10.33
CA GLY A 164 8.98 0.04 11.32
C GLY A 164 8.25 -0.85 12.34
N TRP A 165 8.42 -2.16 12.19
CA TRP A 165 8.92 -3.17 13.15
C TRP A 165 9.20 -4.47 12.35
N GLY A 166 8.29 -4.86 11.44
CA GLY A 166 8.49 -6.01 10.54
C GLY A 166 9.51 -5.81 9.41
N VAL A 167 9.77 -4.56 9.00
CA VAL A 167 10.81 -4.26 7.99
C VAL A 167 12.19 -4.09 8.62
N SER A 168 12.29 -3.73 9.92
CA SER A 168 13.57 -3.42 10.56
C SER A 168 14.37 -4.67 10.97
N ASP A 169 13.69 -5.73 11.40
CA ASP A 169 14.35 -7.01 11.75
C ASP A 169 14.80 -7.79 10.50
N HIS A 170 14.26 -7.45 9.32
CA HIS A 170 14.66 -8.00 8.02
C HIS A 170 15.36 -6.97 7.11
N TRP A 171 15.51 -5.74 7.60
CA TRP A 171 16.31 -4.69 6.96
C TRP A 171 17.76 -5.14 6.86
N GLU A 172 18.24 -5.96 7.81
CA GLU A 172 19.57 -6.57 7.76
C GLU A 172 19.75 -7.49 6.53
N PHE A 173 18.70 -8.18 6.06
CA PHE A 173 18.74 -9.00 4.85
C PHE A 173 18.78 -8.14 3.57
N PHE A 174 17.94 -7.11 3.51
CA PHE A 174 17.97 -6.12 2.40
C PHE A 174 19.24 -5.25 2.42
N GLU A 175 19.80 -4.94 3.59
CA GLU A 175 21.10 -4.29 3.76
C GLU A 175 22.22 -5.17 3.22
N TRP A 176 22.15 -6.48 3.43
CA TRP A 176 23.15 -7.43 2.92
C TRP A 176 23.15 -7.51 1.38
N GLU A 177 21.97 -7.54 0.73
CA GLU A 177 21.88 -7.45 -0.74
C GLU A 177 22.31 -6.07 -1.28
N ARG A 178 21.88 -4.97 -0.65
CA ARG A 178 22.26 -3.61 -1.09
C ARG A 178 23.73 -3.28 -0.84
N ALA A 179 24.35 -3.87 0.19
CA ALA A 179 25.78 -3.78 0.45
C ALA A 179 26.60 -4.49 -0.62
N ARG A 180 26.11 -5.61 -1.18
CA ARG A 180 26.72 -6.25 -2.37
C ARG A 180 26.66 -5.37 -3.62
N GLU A 181 25.66 -4.50 -3.72
CA GLU A 181 25.49 -3.54 -4.81
C GLU A 181 26.13 -2.16 -4.55
N GLY A 182 26.82 -1.96 -3.43
CA GLY A 182 27.56 -0.73 -3.12
C GLY A 182 26.69 0.48 -2.74
N LEU A 183 25.42 0.26 -2.36
CA LEU A 183 24.50 1.34 -1.97
C LEU A 183 24.60 1.67 -0.47
N LEU A 184 24.69 2.96 -0.12
CA LEU A 184 24.77 3.46 1.27
C LEU A 184 23.61 2.99 2.16
N LYS A 185 23.90 2.82 3.47
CA LYS A 185 22.89 2.61 4.54
C LYS A 185 21.90 3.79 4.54
N ALA A 186 20.66 3.53 4.16
CA ALA A 186 19.57 4.50 4.21
C ALA A 186 18.61 4.12 5.33
N HIS A 187 18.06 5.08 6.07
CA HIS A 187 17.00 4.77 7.04
C HIS A 187 15.74 4.34 6.28
N VAL A 188 14.95 3.39 6.80
CA VAL A 188 13.70 2.91 6.17
C VAL A 188 12.79 4.08 5.79
N ASP A 189 12.70 5.07 6.67
CA ASP A 189 11.89 6.27 6.47
C ASP A 189 12.39 7.19 5.33
N ASP A 190 13.63 7.01 4.88
CA ASP A 190 14.21 7.74 3.74
C ASP A 190 14.07 6.96 2.42
N VAL A 191 13.69 5.68 2.53
CA VAL A 191 13.50 4.79 1.38
C VAL A 191 12.05 4.77 0.92
N TYR A 192 11.09 4.88 1.83
CA TYR A 192 9.66 4.79 1.56
C TYR A 192 8.92 6.11 1.73
N PRO A 193 7.82 6.34 1.00
CA PRO A 193 7.03 7.57 1.13
C PRO A 193 6.35 7.63 2.51
N GLY A 194 6.43 8.77 3.18
CA GLY A 194 5.80 8.96 4.49
C GLY A 194 4.35 9.45 4.44
N HIS A 195 3.77 9.73 3.27
CA HIS A 195 2.37 10.13 3.12
C HIS A 195 1.46 8.94 2.79
N LYS A 196 0.18 9.05 3.12
CA LYS A 196 -0.82 7.98 2.98
C LYS A 196 -1.96 8.37 2.05
N LEU A 197 -2.40 7.42 1.22
CA LEU A 197 -3.58 7.56 0.36
C LEU A 197 -4.82 6.94 1.02
N SER A 198 -5.97 7.48 0.63
CA SER A 198 -7.30 6.95 0.86
C SER A 198 -8.24 7.50 -0.23
N SER A 199 -9.55 7.27 -0.12
CA SER A 199 -10.54 7.77 -1.08
C SER A 199 -11.77 8.34 -0.39
N SER A 200 -12.38 9.34 -1.02
CA SER A 200 -13.67 9.94 -0.67
C SER A 200 -14.52 9.96 -1.93
N GLY A 201 -15.45 9.00 -2.07
CA GLY A 201 -16.16 8.77 -3.34
C GLY A 201 -15.19 8.62 -4.52
N PRO A 202 -15.30 9.46 -5.58
CA PRO A 202 -14.40 9.45 -6.73
C PRO A 202 -13.07 10.20 -6.51
N ASN A 203 -12.91 10.87 -5.36
CA ASN A 203 -11.74 11.70 -5.06
C ASN A 203 -10.69 10.91 -4.28
N LEU A 204 -9.44 11.30 -4.46
CA LEU A 204 -8.31 10.81 -3.69
C LEU A 204 -8.17 11.65 -2.41
N LEU A 205 -8.05 10.98 -1.27
CA LEU A 205 -7.64 11.63 -0.02
C LEU A 205 -6.15 11.39 0.21
N LEU A 206 -5.47 12.42 0.68
CA LEU A 206 -4.04 12.42 0.94
C LEU A 206 -3.76 12.91 2.34
N PHE A 207 -3.01 12.13 3.13
CA PHE A 207 -2.61 12.47 4.49
C PHE A 207 -1.10 12.59 4.60
N TRP A 208 -0.62 13.65 5.25
CA TRP A 208 0.80 13.86 5.55
C TRP A 208 0.99 14.68 6.82
N ASP A 209 2.17 14.60 7.42
CA ASP A 209 2.53 15.42 8.56
C ASP A 209 3.40 16.62 8.16
N VAL A 210 3.24 17.71 8.89
CA VAL A 210 4.05 18.92 8.78
C VAL A 210 4.59 19.25 10.16
N LEU A 211 5.90 19.13 10.32
CA LEU A 211 6.59 19.43 11.57
C LEU A 211 6.99 20.91 11.60
N GLY A 212 6.35 21.67 12.48
CA GLY A 212 6.73 23.05 12.80
C GLY A 212 7.61 23.14 14.06
N PRO A 213 8.10 24.35 14.42
CA PRO A 213 9.01 24.54 15.56
C PRO A 213 8.44 24.07 16.92
N HIS A 214 7.12 24.16 17.10
CA HIS A 214 6.44 23.90 18.38
C HIS A 214 5.17 23.05 18.24
N LYS A 215 4.92 22.50 17.05
CA LYS A 215 3.73 21.70 16.76
C LYS A 215 3.98 20.71 15.64
N LEU A 216 3.29 19.59 15.69
CA LEU A 216 3.16 18.64 14.59
C LEU A 216 1.72 18.73 14.08
N GLU A 217 1.54 19.00 12.79
CA GLU A 217 0.21 19.07 12.17
C GLU A 217 0.02 17.90 11.23
N ILE A 218 -1.12 17.23 11.35
CA ILE A 218 -1.56 16.25 10.36
C ILE A 218 -2.45 16.97 9.37
N PHE A 219 -2.02 17.02 8.13
CA PHE A 219 -2.78 17.59 7.02
C PHE A 219 -3.56 16.50 6.30
N CYS A 220 -4.71 16.91 5.77
CA CYS A 220 -5.46 16.16 4.80
C CYS A 220 -5.73 17.05 3.58
N ALA A 221 -5.73 16.45 2.40
CA ALA A 221 -6.24 17.07 1.19
C ALA A 221 -7.17 16.12 0.45
N GLU A 222 -8.22 16.69 -0.11
CA GLU A 222 -9.07 16.02 -1.09
C GLU A 222 -8.70 16.48 -2.50
N ILE A 223 -8.48 15.51 -3.37
CA ILE A 223 -7.98 15.71 -4.73
C ILE A 223 -8.99 15.09 -5.69
N SER A 224 -9.59 15.94 -6.52
CA SER A 224 -10.42 15.48 -7.63
C SER A 224 -9.54 14.97 -8.76
N LEU A 225 -9.92 13.85 -9.36
CA LEU A 225 -9.16 13.18 -10.40
C LEU A 225 -9.85 13.35 -11.75
N GLN A 226 -9.10 13.78 -12.76
CA GLN A 226 -9.61 13.99 -14.11
C GLN A 226 -8.70 13.31 -15.14
N ARG A 227 -9.26 12.36 -15.88
CA ARG A 227 -8.56 11.72 -16.99
C ARG A 227 -8.77 12.50 -18.29
N ARG A 228 -7.68 12.93 -18.93
CA ARG A 228 -7.72 13.59 -20.24
C ARG A 228 -7.89 12.55 -21.35
N LYS A 229 -8.93 12.72 -22.18
CA LYS A 229 -9.27 11.77 -23.26
C LYS A 229 -8.18 11.62 -24.31
N GLU A 230 -7.46 12.69 -24.62
CA GLU A 230 -6.48 12.71 -25.72
C GLU A 230 -5.16 12.04 -25.34
N THR A 231 -4.68 12.23 -24.10
CA THR A 231 -3.37 11.73 -23.65
C THR A 231 -3.47 10.52 -22.74
N GLY A 232 -4.65 10.23 -22.20
CA GLY A 232 -4.85 9.22 -21.16
C GLY A 232 -4.26 9.60 -19.79
N GLN A 233 -3.66 10.78 -19.66
CA GLN A 233 -3.06 11.25 -18.40
C GLN A 233 -4.14 11.57 -17.37
N ILE A 234 -3.82 11.31 -16.10
CA ILE A 234 -4.64 11.69 -14.96
C ILE A 234 -4.07 12.96 -14.34
N TRP A 235 -4.94 13.96 -14.16
CA TRP A 235 -4.66 15.21 -13.48
C TRP A 235 -5.39 15.23 -12.15
N GLY A 236 -4.69 15.59 -11.08
CA GLY A 236 -5.26 15.87 -9.77
C GLY A 236 -5.50 17.37 -9.63
N ASN A 237 -6.68 17.77 -9.15
CA ASN A 237 -6.95 19.15 -8.76
C ASN A 237 -7.34 19.17 -7.28
N LEU A 238 -6.66 20.03 -6.52
CA LEU A 238 -6.93 20.21 -5.10
C LEU A 238 -8.34 20.78 -4.89
N VAL A 239 -9.20 20.04 -4.19
CA VAL A 239 -10.53 20.49 -3.78
C VAL A 239 -10.40 21.32 -2.51
N TRP A 240 -9.69 20.79 -1.53
CA TRP A 240 -9.30 21.48 -0.30
C TRP A 240 -8.04 20.86 0.31
N SER A 241 -7.39 21.60 1.21
CA SER A 241 -6.23 21.14 1.99
C SER A 241 -6.15 21.91 3.29
N GLU A 242 -6.15 21.20 4.43
CA GLU A 242 -6.05 21.82 5.74
C GLU A 242 -5.45 20.88 6.80
N ALA A 243 -5.02 21.47 7.92
CA ALA A 243 -4.62 20.71 9.09
C ALA A 243 -5.87 20.15 9.80
N VAL A 244 -5.99 18.83 9.85
CA VAL A 244 -7.11 18.13 10.50
C VAL A 244 -6.81 17.77 11.96
N MET A 245 -5.54 17.84 12.36
CA MET A 245 -5.11 17.60 13.74
C MET A 245 -3.82 18.35 14.05
N THR A 246 -3.71 18.90 15.26
CA THR A 246 -2.48 19.50 15.78
C THR A 246 -2.06 18.78 17.06
N LEU A 247 -0.78 18.41 17.13
CA LEU A 247 -0.20 17.62 18.19
C LEU A 247 1.09 18.29 18.70
N ASP A 248 1.51 17.92 19.90
CA ASP A 248 2.82 18.30 20.40
C ASP A 248 3.93 17.67 19.52
N PRO A 249 5.01 18.42 19.23
CA PRO A 249 6.08 17.89 18.41
C PRO A 249 6.78 16.74 19.15
N PRO A 250 7.24 15.70 18.44
CA PRO A 250 8.00 14.63 19.05
C PRO A 250 9.27 15.18 19.70
N VAL A 251 9.60 14.67 20.90
CA VAL A 251 10.84 15.04 21.60
C VAL A 251 12.02 14.65 20.73
N MET A 252 12.72 15.64 20.17
CA MET A 252 13.90 15.41 19.33
C MET A 252 15.04 14.85 20.19
N THR A 253 15.11 13.53 20.29
CA THR A 253 16.27 12.83 20.85
C THR A 253 17.30 12.61 19.74
N LEU A 254 18.59 12.56 20.08
CA LEU A 254 19.72 12.34 19.14
C LEU A 254 19.61 11.04 18.31
N LYS A 255 18.65 10.17 18.65
CA LYS A 255 18.18 9.02 17.86
C LYS A 255 16.66 8.95 18.03
N PRO A 256 15.85 9.63 17.19
CA PRO A 256 14.40 9.55 17.32
C PRO A 256 13.98 8.10 17.06
N SER A 257 13.56 7.41 18.10
CA SER A 257 12.99 6.07 17.96
C SER A 257 11.74 6.15 17.07
N HIS A 258 11.50 5.16 16.20
CA HIS A 258 10.29 5.09 15.36
C HIS A 258 8.96 5.20 16.14
N HIS A 259 9.03 5.04 17.47
CA HIS A 259 7.93 5.09 18.44
C HIS A 259 7.41 6.50 18.74
N GLN A 260 8.09 7.56 18.31
CA GLN A 260 7.68 8.94 18.62
C GLN A 260 6.88 9.60 17.50
N ARG A 261 6.53 8.89 16.42
CA ARG A 261 5.79 9.47 15.30
C ARG A 261 4.32 9.06 15.32
N CYS A 262 3.45 10.02 14.99
CA CYS A 262 2.03 9.79 14.80
C CYS A 262 1.81 8.93 13.55
N LYS A 263 0.80 8.05 13.60
CA LYS A 263 0.48 7.15 12.50
C LYS A 263 -1.02 7.21 12.20
N VAL A 264 -1.37 7.41 10.93
CA VAL A 264 -2.75 7.20 10.47
C VAL A 264 -2.92 5.71 10.17
N LEU A 265 -3.53 4.98 11.11
CA LEU A 265 -3.75 3.53 10.96
C LEU A 265 -4.81 3.23 9.89
N TYR A 266 -5.93 3.93 9.93
CA TYR A 266 -6.98 3.83 8.94
C TYR A 266 -7.65 5.19 8.73
N SER A 267 -8.38 5.30 7.62
CA SER A 267 -9.26 6.41 7.32
C SER A 267 -10.50 5.82 6.65
N LEU A 268 -11.68 6.33 6.97
CA LEU A 268 -12.93 5.91 6.38
C LEU A 268 -13.68 7.16 5.92
N SER A 269 -14.10 7.18 4.66
CA SER A 269 -15.03 8.19 4.18
C SER A 269 -16.44 7.67 4.41
N LEU A 270 -17.24 8.44 5.14
CA LEU A 270 -18.64 8.15 5.38
C LEU A 270 -19.45 8.93 4.35
N ASP A 271 -20.02 8.24 3.38
CA ASP A 271 -21.06 8.80 2.53
C ASP A 271 -22.33 8.87 3.38
N LEU A 272 -22.52 9.99 4.09
CA LEU A 272 -23.70 10.28 4.93
C LEU A 272 -24.88 10.79 4.09
#